data_AF-A0A161UQX3-F1
#
_entry.id   AF-A0A161UQX3-F1
#
_cell.length_a   1.000
_cell.length_b   1.000
_cell.length_c   1.000
_cell.angle_alpha   90.00
_cell.angle_beta   90.00
_cell.angle_gamma   90.00
#
_symmetry.space_group_name_H-M   'P 1'
#
loop_
_entity.id
_entity.type
_entity.pdbx_description
1 polymer ?
#
loop_
_entity_poly.entity_id
_entity_poly.type
_entity_poly.pdbx_seq_one_letter_code
_entity_poly.pdbx_strand_id
1 'polypeptide(L)'
;MSSLKERLLRHKKSIAGTQEREEEAKISVGEEPLGSAEEGQAAHGESKPESAVEVDEWSVVGAAMEHTEWGDFIIRRRTYETGFRHGQYELSRLSSCAEELFALLEPTAGSATSNRSAAPFHERLLFLDTETTGLGHGAGNVPFMVGVGFYQGNQYHIEQMLIRHPGEESAMLAYLEQKLAAHPVLISYNGKSFDWPIVKNRYIMNRMELAVEPAGHIDFLHPSRSLWKHTLPSCRLGKVEEERLGVRREEDVPGSLAPTLYFQYLAQRDPSVLEGVFVHNELDVLSLAGLAVHFACLLNGSHDWSCARLFGLEECFRLGLWLDKIGRSDMADTVMNALSEELLAAAELASEEPCLLPLAQFYKRRGRYTQACSLWSRYITLKGDRATASLEPYIELSMYYEHKEKQWERALAYAQEALDHLWRRDALKRSRERKPIAQSGKRTREKEEREEDAEAVSLRKRIERLRRKACSSTSAIRATEAIESEPSDSLLPKNSSAKLSARSSGQVSASVKVQGAASAVPRVPQSTRKRKSGLSAAEQLSMPL
;
A
#
# COMPACT_ATOMS: atom_id res chain seq x y z
N MET A 1 -23.22 4.16 23.16
CA MET A 1 -22.82 2.76 22.90
C MET A 1 -23.90 1.84 23.46
N SER A 2 -24.90 1.48 22.65
CA SER A 2 -25.95 0.52 23.05
C SER A 2 -25.42 -0.91 22.84
N SER A 3 -25.72 -1.82 23.76
CA SER A 3 -25.13 -3.17 23.74
C SER A 3 -25.79 -4.08 22.69
N LEU A 4 -25.04 -5.07 22.20
CA LEU A 4 -25.52 -6.04 21.20
C LEU A 4 -26.85 -6.72 21.59
N LYS A 5 -27.08 -6.89 22.90
CA LYS A 5 -28.29 -7.48 23.49
C LYS A 5 -29.56 -6.64 23.24
N GLU A 6 -29.46 -5.31 23.25
CA GLU A 6 -30.60 -4.42 22.95
C GLU A 6 -30.99 -4.45 21.47
N ARG A 7 -30.00 -4.58 20.57
CA ARG A 7 -30.25 -4.73 19.12
C ARG A 7 -30.99 -6.04 18.81
N LEU A 8 -30.58 -7.15 19.44
CA LEU A 8 -31.24 -8.45 19.28
C LEU A 8 -32.68 -8.46 19.84
N LEU A 9 -32.94 -7.78 20.97
CA LEU A 9 -34.28 -7.65 21.53
C LEU A 9 -35.25 -6.85 20.65
N ARG A 10 -34.76 -5.81 19.96
CA ARG A 10 -35.58 -5.07 18.97
C ARG A 10 -35.93 -5.94 17.76
N HIS A 11 -34.97 -6.74 17.27
CA HIS A 11 -35.20 -7.61 16.12
C HIS A 11 -36.23 -8.72 16.40
N LYS A 12 -36.18 -9.35 17.58
CA LYS A 12 -37.20 -10.35 17.98
C LYS A 12 -38.61 -9.76 18.05
N LYS A 13 -38.76 -8.52 18.54
CA LYS A 13 -40.07 -7.86 18.63
C LYS A 13 -40.66 -7.48 17.26
N SER A 14 -39.81 -7.31 16.25
CA SER A 14 -40.23 -7.05 14.86
C SER A 14 -40.72 -8.30 14.13
N ILE A 15 -40.33 -9.50 14.54
CA ILE A 15 -40.68 -10.76 13.86
C ILE A 15 -42.04 -11.27 14.37
N ALA A 16 -42.31 -11.16 15.68
CA ALA A 16 -43.58 -11.57 16.27
C ALA A 16 -44.79 -10.81 15.69
N GLY A 17 -44.67 -9.49 15.48
CA GLY A 17 -45.73 -8.66 14.91
C GLY A 17 -46.02 -8.88 13.42
N THR A 18 -45.20 -9.68 12.72
CA THR A 18 -45.47 -10.08 11.32
C THR A 18 -46.21 -11.42 11.28
N GLN A 19 -45.89 -12.37 12.16
CA GLN A 19 -46.54 -13.68 12.21
C GLN A 19 -48.02 -13.59 12.64
N GLU A 20 -48.36 -12.71 13.58
CA GLU A 20 -49.77 -12.44 13.98
C GLU A 20 -50.63 -11.87 12.83
N ARG A 21 -50.06 -11.46 11.69
CA ARG A 21 -50.81 -10.97 10.52
C ARG A 21 -50.98 -11.98 9.38
N GLU A 22 -50.32 -13.14 9.44
CA GLU A 22 -50.43 -14.17 8.40
C GLU A 22 -51.37 -15.33 8.77
N GLU A 23 -51.72 -15.49 10.06
CA GLU A 23 -52.63 -16.55 10.52
C GLU A 23 -54.14 -16.23 10.36
N GLU A 24 -54.55 -14.97 10.17
CA GLU A 24 -55.97 -14.61 9.99
C GLU A 24 -56.51 -14.84 8.55
N ALA A 25 -55.67 -15.28 7.62
CA ALA A 25 -55.99 -15.29 6.18
C ALA A 25 -56.00 -16.68 5.50
N LYS A 26 -56.59 -17.71 6.13
CA LYS A 26 -56.88 -19.02 5.47
C LYS A 26 -57.91 -19.90 6.22
N ILE A 27 -59.21 -19.62 6.03
CA ILE A 27 -60.29 -20.57 6.35
C ILE A 27 -61.38 -20.51 5.27
N SER A 28 -61.48 -21.53 4.40
CA SER A 28 -62.74 -21.96 3.76
C SER A 28 -62.58 -23.20 2.87
N VAL A 29 -63.25 -24.32 3.24
CA VAL A 29 -63.83 -25.38 2.37
C VAL A 29 -62.84 -26.23 1.52
N GLY A 30 -62.98 -27.56 1.38
CA GLY A 30 -63.99 -28.52 1.88
C GLY A 30 -63.56 -29.99 1.61
N GLU A 31 -64.39 -30.96 2.02
CA GLU A 31 -64.01 -32.38 2.24
C GLU A 31 -64.21 -33.34 1.04
N GLU A 32 -63.30 -34.33 0.93
CA GLU A 32 -63.49 -35.77 0.55
C GLU A 32 -64.15 -36.23 -0.78
N PRO A 33 -64.02 -37.52 -1.19
CA PRO A 33 -63.08 -38.59 -0.76
C PRO A 33 -62.33 -39.32 -1.93
N LEU A 34 -61.55 -40.35 -1.57
CA LEU A 34 -60.73 -41.19 -2.46
C LEU A 34 -61.50 -42.11 -3.44
N GLY A 35 -60.84 -42.45 -4.56
CA GLY A 35 -61.14 -43.59 -5.45
C GLY A 35 -59.92 -44.52 -5.62
N SER A 36 -60.16 -45.78 -5.96
CA SER A 36 -59.23 -46.91 -5.78
C SER A 36 -58.24 -47.17 -6.93
N ALA A 37 -57.25 -48.03 -6.65
CA ALA A 37 -56.17 -48.46 -7.53
C ALA A 37 -56.61 -49.38 -8.69
N GLU A 38 -55.76 -49.49 -9.72
CA GLU A 38 -55.63 -50.70 -10.55
C GLU A 38 -54.19 -50.82 -11.11
N GLU A 39 -53.74 -52.06 -11.35
CA GLU A 39 -52.37 -52.41 -11.78
C GLU A 39 -52.26 -52.47 -13.32
N GLY A 40 -51.05 -52.26 -13.86
CA GLY A 40 -50.80 -52.43 -15.30
C GLY A 40 -49.32 -52.47 -15.66
N GLN A 41 -48.75 -53.68 -15.80
CA GLN A 41 -47.43 -53.88 -16.39
C GLN A 41 -47.53 -53.99 -17.92
N ALA A 42 -46.65 -53.32 -18.66
CA ALA A 42 -45.95 -53.88 -19.82
C ALA A 42 -44.93 -52.88 -20.40
N ALA A 43 -43.77 -53.36 -20.80
CA ALA A 43 -42.73 -52.56 -21.46
C ALA A 43 -42.90 -52.61 -22.99
N HIS A 44 -42.61 -51.50 -23.66
CA HIS A 44 -41.99 -51.46 -24.99
C HIS A 44 -41.11 -50.20 -25.05
N GLY A 45 -39.89 -50.33 -25.57
CA GLY A 45 -39.05 -49.18 -25.87
C GLY A 45 -38.90 -49.05 -27.37
N GLU A 46 -38.82 -47.82 -27.88
CA GLU A 46 -38.14 -47.52 -29.14
C GLU A 46 -37.81 -46.03 -29.26
N SER A 47 -36.84 -45.76 -30.15
CA SER A 47 -36.41 -44.46 -30.71
C SER A 47 -36.02 -43.30 -29.78
N LYS A 48 -34.74 -42.90 -29.90
CA LYS A 48 -34.30 -41.52 -29.67
C LYS A 48 -35.13 -40.56 -30.55
N PRO A 49 -35.55 -39.38 -30.07
CA PRO A 49 -35.70 -38.25 -30.95
C PRO A 49 -34.31 -37.76 -31.38
N GLU A 50 -34.14 -37.50 -32.68
CA GLU A 50 -32.93 -36.85 -33.20
C GLU A 50 -32.81 -35.41 -32.64
N SER A 51 -31.59 -34.89 -32.63
CA SER A 51 -31.23 -33.61 -32.04
C SER A 51 -32.18 -32.48 -32.47
N ALA A 52 -33.04 -32.05 -31.55
CA ALA A 52 -33.46 -30.67 -31.52
C ALA A 52 -32.19 -29.81 -31.49
N VAL A 53 -32.17 -28.71 -32.24
CA VAL A 53 -31.12 -27.70 -32.06
C VAL A 53 -31.35 -27.10 -30.69
N GLU A 54 -30.57 -27.54 -29.70
CA GLU A 54 -30.58 -26.97 -28.36
C GLU A 54 -30.21 -25.49 -28.51
N VAL A 55 -31.21 -24.63 -28.36
CA VAL A 55 -31.00 -23.20 -28.20
C VAL A 55 -30.29 -23.06 -26.86
N ASP A 56 -28.99 -22.77 -26.90
CA ASP A 56 -28.17 -22.64 -25.71
C ASP A 56 -28.76 -21.58 -24.79
N GLU A 57 -29.36 -22.01 -23.68
CA GLU A 57 -30.01 -21.15 -22.69
C GLU A 57 -29.04 -20.08 -22.13
N TRP A 58 -27.73 -20.37 -22.17
CA TRP A 58 -26.66 -19.49 -21.69
C TRP A 58 -26.26 -18.40 -22.68
N SER A 59 -26.74 -18.49 -23.93
CA SER A 59 -26.54 -17.45 -24.94
C SER A 59 -27.12 -16.09 -24.52
N VAL A 60 -28.15 -16.07 -23.65
CA VAL A 60 -28.74 -14.84 -23.10
C VAL A 60 -27.74 -14.02 -22.27
N VAL A 61 -26.81 -14.68 -21.58
CA VAL A 61 -25.69 -14.04 -20.87
C VAL A 61 -24.38 -14.09 -21.68
N GLY A 62 -24.43 -14.54 -22.93
CA GLY A 62 -23.27 -14.72 -23.80
C GLY A 62 -22.24 -15.71 -23.25
N ALA A 63 -22.71 -16.74 -22.56
CA ALA A 63 -21.96 -17.90 -22.09
C ALA A 63 -22.40 -19.17 -22.85
N ALA A 64 -21.68 -20.27 -22.67
CA ALA A 64 -22.01 -21.57 -23.26
C ALA A 64 -21.60 -22.74 -22.36
N MET A 65 -22.07 -23.94 -22.68
CA MET A 65 -21.60 -25.19 -22.06
C MET A 65 -20.14 -25.49 -22.45
N GLU A 66 -19.29 -25.78 -21.47
CA GLU A 66 -17.96 -26.34 -21.69
C GLU A 66 -17.94 -27.79 -21.16
N HIS A 67 -17.54 -28.72 -22.03
CA HIS A 67 -17.44 -30.15 -21.70
C HIS A 67 -15.98 -30.55 -21.49
N THR A 68 -15.69 -31.20 -20.36
CA THR A 68 -14.34 -31.67 -20.03
C THR A 68 -14.33 -33.12 -19.54
N GLU A 69 -13.15 -33.73 -19.46
CA GLU A 69 -12.95 -35.07 -18.87
C GLU A 69 -13.39 -35.15 -17.39
N TRP A 70 -13.53 -34.00 -16.72
CA TRP A 70 -13.89 -33.86 -15.31
C TRP A 70 -15.37 -33.49 -15.09
N GLY A 71 -16.16 -33.42 -16.17
CA GLY A 71 -17.56 -33.01 -16.19
C GLY A 71 -17.79 -31.71 -16.97
N ASP A 72 -19.00 -31.19 -16.85
CA ASP A 72 -19.47 -29.99 -17.54
C ASP A 72 -19.46 -28.78 -16.61
N PHE A 73 -19.34 -27.58 -17.18
CA PHE A 73 -19.62 -26.31 -16.49
C PHE A 73 -19.96 -25.23 -17.53
N ILE A 74 -20.34 -24.03 -17.09
CA ILE A 74 -20.66 -22.90 -17.98
C ILE A 74 -19.47 -21.96 -18.10
N ILE A 75 -19.17 -21.49 -19.32
CA ILE A 75 -18.12 -20.49 -19.53
C ILE A 75 -18.57 -19.32 -20.40
N ARG A 76 -18.33 -18.10 -19.91
CA ARG A 76 -18.40 -16.86 -20.71
C ARG A 76 -16.99 -16.48 -21.13
N ARG A 77 -16.79 -16.14 -22.40
CA ARG A 77 -15.50 -15.69 -22.95
C ARG A 77 -15.63 -14.29 -23.53
N ARG A 78 -14.64 -13.43 -23.27
CA ARG A 78 -14.51 -12.08 -23.82
C ARG A 78 -13.05 -11.82 -24.22
N THR A 79 -12.88 -11.10 -25.32
CA THR A 79 -11.57 -10.66 -25.81
C THR A 79 -11.61 -9.16 -26.03
N TYR A 80 -10.59 -8.47 -25.54
CA TYR A 80 -10.43 -7.03 -25.62
C TYR A 80 -9.19 -6.72 -26.46
N GLU A 81 -9.41 -5.96 -27.53
CA GLU A 81 -8.37 -5.60 -28.48
C GLU A 81 -7.31 -4.68 -27.88
N THR A 82 -6.16 -4.58 -28.55
CA THR A 82 -4.99 -3.81 -28.08
C THR A 82 -5.31 -2.36 -27.68
N GLY A 83 -6.27 -1.70 -28.34
CA GLY A 83 -6.68 -0.33 -28.03
C GLY A 83 -7.77 -0.20 -26.94
N PHE A 84 -8.20 -1.30 -26.32
CA PHE A 84 -9.27 -1.26 -25.31
C PHE A 84 -8.82 -0.51 -24.04
N ARG A 85 -9.72 0.32 -23.52
CA ARG A 85 -9.49 1.14 -22.33
C ARG A 85 -10.50 0.81 -21.24
N HIS A 86 -9.99 0.58 -20.04
CA HIS A 86 -10.78 0.49 -18.81
C HIS A 86 -10.55 1.75 -17.97
N GLY A 87 -11.57 2.60 -17.89
CA GLY A 87 -11.41 3.96 -17.36
C GLY A 87 -10.35 4.72 -18.14
N GLN A 88 -9.35 5.27 -17.43
CA GLN A 88 -8.25 6.00 -18.06
C GLN A 88 -7.14 5.12 -18.65
N TYR A 89 -7.09 3.82 -18.35
CA TYR A 89 -5.98 2.93 -18.71
C TYR A 89 -6.28 2.11 -19.97
N GLU A 90 -5.39 2.21 -20.96
CA GLU A 90 -5.30 1.27 -22.09
C GLU A 90 -4.61 -0.01 -21.60
N LEU A 91 -5.27 -1.16 -21.73
CA LEU A 91 -4.81 -2.40 -21.07
C LEU A 91 -3.50 -2.94 -21.69
N SER A 92 -3.36 -2.85 -23.02
CA SER A 92 -2.17 -3.33 -23.73
C SER A 92 -0.87 -2.67 -23.28
N ARG A 93 -0.92 -1.47 -22.67
CA ARG A 93 0.26 -0.80 -22.10
C ARG A 93 1.03 -1.68 -21.13
N LEU A 94 0.36 -2.64 -20.47
CA LEU A 94 1.00 -3.56 -19.56
C LEU A 94 2.16 -4.34 -20.20
N SER A 95 2.09 -4.67 -21.50
CA SER A 95 3.18 -5.38 -22.18
C SER A 95 4.48 -4.58 -22.26
N SER A 96 4.42 -3.25 -22.11
CA SER A 96 5.59 -2.35 -22.10
C SER A 96 6.22 -2.15 -20.73
N CYS A 97 5.51 -2.46 -19.63
CA CYS A 97 5.94 -2.09 -18.27
C CYS A 97 5.72 -3.17 -17.20
N ALA A 98 5.14 -4.33 -17.53
CA ALA A 98 4.80 -5.39 -16.56
C ALA A 98 5.98 -5.84 -15.70
N GLU A 99 7.20 -5.85 -16.26
CA GLU A 99 8.45 -6.21 -15.56
C GLU A 99 8.61 -5.44 -14.23
N GLU A 100 8.12 -4.21 -14.13
CA GLU A 100 8.19 -3.43 -12.89
C GLU A 100 7.36 -4.00 -11.75
N LEU A 101 6.29 -4.74 -12.05
CA LEU A 101 5.48 -5.45 -11.07
C LEU A 101 6.25 -6.58 -10.36
N PHE A 102 7.44 -6.98 -10.86
CA PHE A 102 8.35 -7.86 -10.10
C PHE A 102 8.70 -7.27 -8.71
N ALA A 103 8.67 -5.94 -8.54
CA ALA A 103 8.87 -5.30 -7.24
C ALA A 103 7.77 -5.63 -6.20
N LEU A 104 6.63 -6.14 -6.65
CA LEU A 104 5.46 -6.46 -5.83
C LEU A 104 5.25 -7.96 -5.63
N LEU A 105 6.08 -8.82 -6.25
CA LEU A 105 6.05 -10.26 -5.99
C LEU A 105 6.65 -10.55 -4.61
N GLU A 106 5.80 -11.08 -3.73
CA GLU A 106 6.27 -11.84 -2.57
C GLU A 106 6.64 -13.26 -3.03
N PRO A 107 7.83 -13.78 -2.69
CA PRO A 107 8.18 -15.16 -3.02
C PRO A 107 7.23 -16.16 -2.35
N THR A 108 6.52 -16.96 -3.14
CA THR A 108 5.74 -18.09 -2.63
C THR A 108 6.67 -19.26 -2.27
N ALA A 109 6.29 -20.05 -1.25
CA ALA A 109 7.04 -21.24 -0.86
C ALA A 109 6.99 -22.28 -1.99
N GLY A 110 8.11 -22.43 -2.70
CA GLY A 110 8.20 -23.23 -3.93
C GLY A 110 8.69 -22.45 -5.15
N SER A 111 8.70 -21.11 -5.09
CA SER A 111 9.19 -20.24 -6.17
C SER A 111 10.71 -20.29 -6.29
N ALA A 112 11.21 -21.32 -7.00
CA ALA A 112 12.52 -21.26 -7.61
C ALA A 112 12.52 -20.10 -8.62
N THR A 113 13.29 -19.06 -8.34
CA THR A 113 13.47 -17.84 -9.16
C THR A 113 14.19 -18.10 -10.51
N SER A 114 14.12 -19.34 -11.02
CA SER A 114 14.85 -19.85 -12.17
C SER A 114 13.99 -20.19 -13.39
N ASN A 115 12.66 -20.32 -13.26
CA ASN A 115 11.79 -20.43 -14.43
C ASN A 115 11.58 -19.04 -15.08
N ARG A 116 12.63 -18.61 -15.79
CA ARG A 116 12.51 -17.71 -16.93
C ARG A 116 11.74 -18.46 -18.04
N SER A 117 10.42 -18.47 -17.94
CA SER A 117 9.58 -18.79 -19.10
C SER A 117 9.99 -17.90 -20.26
N ALA A 118 9.96 -18.44 -21.48
CA ALA A 118 10.25 -17.68 -22.70
C ALA A 118 9.16 -16.64 -23.01
N ALA A 119 7.96 -16.79 -22.40
CA ALA A 119 6.86 -15.84 -22.55
C ALA A 119 7.17 -14.50 -21.84
N PRO A 120 6.80 -13.36 -22.45
CA PRO A 120 6.79 -12.05 -21.79
C PRO A 120 6.10 -12.05 -20.43
N PHE A 121 6.51 -11.19 -19.51
CA PHE A 121 5.98 -11.26 -18.15
C PHE A 121 4.48 -10.92 -18.03
N HIS A 122 3.93 -10.04 -18.88
CA HIS A 122 2.49 -9.75 -18.89
C HIS A 122 1.63 -10.97 -19.31
N GLU A 123 2.15 -11.82 -20.20
CA GLU A 123 1.52 -13.09 -20.60
C GLU A 123 1.62 -14.18 -19.52
N ARG A 124 2.35 -13.94 -18.43
CA ARG A 124 2.44 -14.87 -17.28
C ARG A 124 1.47 -14.53 -16.16
N LEU A 125 0.71 -13.44 -16.29
CA LEU A 125 -0.21 -12.93 -15.27
C LEU A 125 -1.61 -13.53 -15.44
N LEU A 126 -2.13 -14.13 -14.38
CA LEU A 126 -3.51 -14.58 -14.25
C LEU A 126 -4.23 -13.68 -13.26
N PHE A 127 -5.08 -12.81 -13.77
CA PHE A 127 -5.98 -11.98 -13.00
C PHE A 127 -7.12 -12.87 -12.50
N LEU A 128 -7.44 -12.82 -11.21
CA LEU A 128 -8.43 -13.72 -10.59
C LEU A 128 -9.32 -12.97 -9.59
N ASP A 129 -10.62 -13.21 -9.74
CA ASP A 129 -11.71 -12.74 -8.86
C ASP A 129 -12.78 -13.84 -8.73
N THR A 130 -13.47 -13.94 -7.60
CA THR A 130 -14.46 -15.02 -7.37
C THR A 130 -15.78 -14.54 -6.77
N GLU A 131 -16.88 -15.03 -7.34
CA GLU A 131 -18.21 -14.89 -6.76
C GLU A 131 -18.56 -16.13 -5.95
N THR A 132 -18.91 -15.93 -4.69
CA THR A 132 -18.96 -17.01 -3.68
C THR A 132 -20.30 -17.04 -2.97
N THR A 133 -20.75 -18.22 -2.53
CA THR A 133 -22.07 -18.38 -1.86
C THR A 133 -22.17 -17.69 -0.49
N GLY A 134 -21.08 -17.14 0.05
CA GLY A 134 -21.06 -16.34 1.27
C GLY A 134 -19.71 -15.68 1.57
N LEU A 135 -19.66 -14.85 2.62
CA LEU A 135 -18.52 -13.96 2.90
C LEU A 135 -17.44 -14.57 3.83
N GLY A 136 -17.31 -15.89 3.92
CA GLY A 136 -16.39 -16.53 4.88
C GLY A 136 -15.72 -17.80 4.36
N HIS A 137 -14.60 -18.19 4.96
CA HIS A 137 -13.77 -19.34 4.55
C HIS A 137 -14.29 -20.72 5.01
N GLY A 138 -15.54 -20.81 5.46
CA GLY A 138 -16.12 -22.08 5.92
C GLY A 138 -16.36 -23.06 4.77
N ALA A 139 -16.36 -24.36 5.05
CA ALA A 139 -16.48 -25.42 4.03
C ALA A 139 -17.78 -25.37 3.18
N GLY A 140 -18.82 -24.66 3.66
CA GLY A 140 -20.05 -24.40 2.90
C GLY A 140 -19.97 -23.23 1.93
N ASN A 141 -18.87 -22.47 1.92
CA ASN A 141 -18.65 -21.45 0.90
C ASN A 141 -18.07 -22.08 -0.37
N VAL A 142 -18.71 -21.79 -1.49
CA VAL A 142 -18.37 -22.30 -2.81
C VAL A 142 -18.18 -21.11 -3.74
N PRO A 143 -17.06 -20.97 -4.46
CA PRO A 143 -16.97 -20.06 -5.59
C PRO A 143 -17.90 -20.63 -6.67
N PHE A 144 -19.06 -20.01 -6.85
CA PHE A 144 -20.00 -20.45 -7.87
C PHE A 144 -19.64 -19.86 -9.24
N MET A 145 -18.91 -18.73 -9.25
CA MET A 145 -18.20 -18.22 -10.42
C MET A 145 -16.73 -17.97 -10.07
N VAL A 146 -15.84 -18.30 -10.99
CA VAL A 146 -14.44 -17.87 -10.99
C VAL A 146 -14.21 -17.07 -12.27
N GLY A 147 -13.88 -15.79 -12.11
CA GLY A 147 -13.43 -14.95 -13.22
C GLY A 147 -11.92 -15.00 -13.32
N VAL A 148 -11.40 -15.34 -14.50
CA VAL A 148 -9.98 -15.16 -14.81
C VAL A 148 -9.76 -14.24 -16.00
N GLY A 149 -8.70 -13.46 -15.95
CA GLY A 149 -8.20 -12.70 -17.08
C GLY A 149 -6.72 -12.98 -17.34
N PHE A 150 -6.29 -12.90 -18.59
CA PHE A 150 -4.91 -13.15 -19.01
C PHE A 150 -4.60 -12.47 -20.35
N TYR A 151 -3.32 -12.37 -20.70
CA TYR A 151 -2.89 -11.82 -22.00
C TYR A 151 -2.46 -12.93 -22.97
N GLN A 152 -2.77 -12.73 -24.25
CA GLN A 152 -2.18 -13.45 -25.38
C GLN A 152 -1.67 -12.40 -26.36
N GLY A 153 -0.35 -12.26 -26.50
CA GLY A 153 0.24 -11.12 -27.19
C GLY A 153 -0.17 -9.79 -26.53
N ASN A 154 -0.83 -8.92 -27.30
CA ASN A 154 -1.36 -7.63 -26.83
C ASN A 154 -2.90 -7.62 -26.65
N GLN A 155 -3.57 -8.76 -26.78
CA GLN A 155 -5.00 -8.90 -26.49
C GLN A 155 -5.19 -9.34 -25.03
N TYR A 156 -6.20 -8.78 -24.38
CA TYR A 156 -6.61 -9.19 -23.03
C TYR A 156 -7.85 -10.08 -23.15
N HIS A 157 -7.84 -11.22 -22.47
CA HIS A 157 -8.92 -12.19 -22.48
C HIS A 157 -9.50 -12.29 -21.08
N ILE A 158 -10.83 -12.46 -20.99
CA ILE A 158 -11.53 -12.83 -19.76
C ILE A 158 -12.32 -14.11 -20.03
N GLU A 159 -12.23 -15.05 -19.10
CA GLU A 159 -13.00 -16.27 -19.05
C GLU A 159 -13.66 -16.39 -17.68
N GLN A 160 -14.98 -16.53 -17.65
CA GLN A 160 -15.76 -16.61 -16.42
C GLN A 160 -16.40 -17.99 -16.36
N MET A 161 -15.87 -18.83 -15.48
CA MET A 161 -16.34 -20.20 -15.26
C MET A 161 -17.43 -20.15 -14.19
N LEU A 162 -18.61 -20.70 -14.49
CA LEU A 162 -19.76 -20.76 -13.59
C LEU A 162 -20.21 -22.22 -13.43
N ILE A 163 -20.51 -22.63 -12.20
CA ILE A 163 -21.14 -23.93 -11.91
C ILE A 163 -22.66 -23.78 -11.74
N ARG A 164 -23.43 -24.70 -12.32
CA ARG A 164 -24.91 -24.80 -12.23
C ARG A 164 -25.37 -25.57 -10.99
N HIS A 165 -24.46 -26.35 -10.40
CA HIS A 165 -24.58 -27.03 -9.12
C HIS A 165 -23.20 -27.50 -8.61
N PRO A 166 -23.01 -27.75 -7.28
CA PRO A 166 -21.72 -28.13 -6.72
C PRO A 166 -21.02 -29.35 -7.33
N GLY A 167 -21.75 -30.25 -8.01
CA GLY A 167 -21.17 -31.39 -8.73
C GLY A 167 -20.29 -31.04 -9.92
N GLU A 168 -20.25 -29.76 -10.36
CA GLU A 168 -19.42 -29.27 -11.47
C GLU A 168 -18.10 -28.64 -11.00
N GLU A 169 -17.89 -28.53 -9.68
CA GLU A 169 -16.67 -27.92 -9.11
C GLU A 169 -15.39 -28.60 -9.63
N SER A 170 -15.38 -29.92 -9.79
CA SER A 170 -14.21 -30.65 -10.30
C SER A 170 -13.82 -30.23 -11.71
N ALA A 171 -14.80 -29.99 -12.58
CA ALA A 171 -14.57 -29.55 -13.95
C ALA A 171 -13.99 -28.13 -14.01
N MET A 172 -14.61 -27.21 -13.26
CA MET A 172 -14.14 -25.83 -13.14
C MET A 172 -12.73 -25.75 -12.51
N LEU A 173 -12.44 -26.52 -11.46
CA LEU A 173 -11.13 -26.52 -10.81
C LEU A 173 -10.04 -27.11 -11.72
N ALA A 174 -10.32 -28.19 -12.44
CA ALA A 174 -9.38 -28.75 -13.41
C ALA A 174 -9.07 -27.75 -14.55
N TYR A 175 -10.08 -27.00 -15.01
CA TYR A 175 -9.90 -25.95 -16.01
C TYR A 175 -9.07 -24.77 -15.46
N LEU A 176 -9.34 -24.33 -14.23
CA LEU A 176 -8.59 -23.27 -13.55
C LEU A 176 -7.12 -23.64 -13.37
N GLU A 177 -6.80 -24.91 -13.05
CA GLU A 177 -5.42 -25.38 -12.95
C GLU A 177 -4.68 -25.28 -14.29
N GLN A 178 -5.33 -25.59 -15.42
CA GLN A 178 -4.74 -25.40 -16.75
C GLN A 178 -4.41 -23.93 -17.03
N LYS A 179 -5.29 -23.00 -16.63
CA LYS A 179 -5.05 -21.55 -16.78
C LYS A 179 -3.91 -21.08 -15.87
N LEU A 180 -3.82 -21.59 -14.65
CA LEU A 180 -2.72 -21.32 -13.73
C LEU A 180 -1.38 -21.88 -14.23
N ALA A 181 -1.37 -23.05 -14.87
CA ALA A 181 -0.18 -23.62 -15.50
C ALA A 181 0.34 -22.77 -16.68
N ALA A 182 -0.56 -22.20 -17.48
CA ALA A 182 -0.22 -21.28 -18.57
C ALA A 182 0.23 -19.89 -18.05
N HIS A 183 -0.44 -19.39 -17.01
CA HIS A 183 -0.27 -18.03 -16.47
C HIS A 183 0.06 -18.10 -14.97
N PRO A 184 1.32 -18.44 -14.60
CA PRO A 184 1.66 -18.90 -13.23
C PRO A 184 1.77 -17.81 -12.16
N VAL A 185 1.43 -16.55 -12.46
CA VAL A 185 1.52 -15.43 -11.51
C VAL A 185 0.13 -14.86 -11.25
N LEU A 186 -0.41 -15.13 -10.06
CA LEU A 186 -1.73 -14.62 -9.68
C LEU A 186 -1.70 -13.10 -9.44
N ILE A 187 -2.73 -12.41 -9.94
CA ILE A 187 -3.06 -11.02 -9.66
C ILE A 187 -4.49 -11.00 -9.09
N SER A 188 -4.72 -10.32 -7.96
CA SER A 188 -6.06 -10.21 -7.37
C SER A 188 -6.20 -8.95 -6.50
N TYR A 189 -7.39 -8.69 -5.97
CA TYR A 189 -7.64 -7.63 -4.99
C TYR A 189 -8.23 -8.25 -3.72
N ASN A 190 -7.47 -8.29 -2.62
CA ASN A 190 -7.79 -9.04 -1.38
C ASN A 190 -7.71 -10.58 -1.49
N GLY A 191 -7.41 -11.14 -2.66
CA GLY A 191 -7.41 -12.58 -2.92
C GLY A 191 -6.38 -13.40 -2.16
N LYS A 192 -5.31 -12.80 -1.60
CA LYS A 192 -4.44 -13.52 -0.64
C LYS A 192 -5.18 -13.89 0.65
N SER A 193 -6.15 -13.06 1.04
CA SER A 193 -6.90 -13.22 2.28
C SER A 193 -8.30 -13.80 2.08
N PHE A 194 -8.77 -13.95 0.84
CA PHE A 194 -10.15 -14.38 0.53
C PHE A 194 -10.18 -15.46 -0.56
N ASP A 195 -10.07 -15.07 -1.83
CA ASP A 195 -10.31 -15.90 -3.01
C ASP A 195 -9.40 -17.13 -3.08
N TRP A 196 -8.08 -16.93 -3.01
CA TRP A 196 -7.13 -18.04 -3.17
C TRP A 196 -7.20 -19.06 -2.02
N PRO A 197 -7.34 -18.67 -0.73
CA PRO A 197 -7.69 -19.61 0.33
C PRO A 197 -8.99 -20.40 0.10
N ILE A 198 -10.04 -19.77 -0.45
CA ILE A 198 -11.31 -20.46 -0.76
C ILE A 198 -11.10 -21.49 -1.87
N VAL A 199 -10.48 -21.08 -2.99
CA VAL A 199 -10.16 -21.96 -4.13
C VAL A 199 -9.35 -23.18 -3.68
N LYS A 200 -8.27 -22.98 -2.90
CA LYS A 200 -7.46 -24.11 -2.38
C LYS A 200 -8.23 -25.06 -1.47
N ASN A 201 -9.14 -24.53 -0.64
CA ASN A 201 -10.03 -25.38 0.14
C ASN A 201 -10.97 -26.21 -0.76
N ARG A 202 -11.37 -25.72 -1.94
CA ARG A 202 -12.21 -26.49 -2.88
C ARG A 202 -11.46 -27.67 -3.52
N TYR A 203 -10.17 -27.53 -3.87
CA TYR A 203 -9.36 -28.68 -4.31
C TYR A 203 -9.37 -29.80 -3.26
N ILE A 204 -9.12 -29.46 -1.99
CA ILE A 204 -9.15 -30.42 -0.87
C ILE A 204 -10.55 -31.07 -0.73
N MET A 205 -11.63 -30.29 -0.81
CA MET A 205 -13.00 -30.81 -0.69
C MET A 205 -13.39 -31.74 -1.85
N ASN A 206 -12.93 -31.45 -3.06
CA ASN A 206 -13.12 -32.30 -4.25
C ASN A 206 -12.11 -33.45 -4.34
N ARG A 207 -11.19 -33.58 -3.35
CA ARG A 207 -10.12 -34.58 -3.30
C ARG A 207 -9.16 -34.52 -4.49
N MET A 208 -8.98 -33.33 -5.05
CA MET A 208 -8.04 -33.03 -6.12
C MET A 208 -6.73 -32.53 -5.49
N GLU A 209 -5.60 -33.02 -5.99
CA GLU A 209 -4.29 -32.45 -5.68
C GLU A 209 -4.07 -31.22 -6.57
N LEU A 210 -3.70 -30.08 -5.97
CA LEU A 210 -3.25 -28.92 -6.73
C LEU A 210 -1.78 -29.16 -7.12
N ALA A 211 -1.55 -29.66 -8.34
CA ALA A 211 -0.23 -29.99 -8.86
C ALA A 211 0.59 -28.74 -9.20
N VAL A 212 -0.08 -27.61 -9.48
CA VAL A 212 0.56 -26.32 -9.81
C VAL A 212 0.20 -25.24 -8.79
N GLU A 213 1.10 -24.95 -7.85
CA GLU A 213 1.00 -23.73 -7.02
C GLU A 213 1.50 -22.49 -7.80
N PRO A 214 0.93 -21.29 -7.57
CA PRO A 214 1.37 -20.05 -8.21
C PRO A 214 2.85 -19.73 -7.93
N ALA A 215 3.60 -19.43 -8.99
CA ALA A 215 4.99 -19.01 -8.92
C ALA A 215 5.18 -17.64 -8.23
N GLY A 216 4.10 -16.88 -8.09
CA GLY A 216 4.01 -15.66 -7.29
C GLY A 216 2.57 -15.15 -7.23
N HIS A 217 2.29 -14.24 -6.31
CA HIS A 217 0.96 -13.63 -6.14
C HIS A 217 1.08 -12.15 -5.77
N ILE A 218 0.54 -11.27 -6.61
CA ILE A 218 0.38 -9.84 -6.33
C ILE A 218 -1.08 -9.61 -5.88
N ASP A 219 -1.24 -9.00 -4.71
CA ASP A 219 -2.54 -8.58 -4.19
C ASP A 219 -2.56 -7.05 -4.10
N PHE A 220 -3.36 -6.42 -4.97
CA PHE A 220 -3.39 -4.97 -5.11
C PHE A 220 -4.06 -4.24 -3.94
N LEU A 221 -4.72 -4.93 -3.01
CA LEU A 221 -5.26 -4.28 -1.80
C LEU A 221 -4.14 -3.67 -0.94
N HIS A 222 -2.98 -4.32 -0.88
CA HIS A 222 -1.85 -3.88 -0.05
C HIS A 222 -1.19 -2.58 -0.56
N PRO A 223 -0.78 -2.45 -1.85
CA PRO A 223 -0.31 -1.17 -2.38
C PRO A 223 -1.44 -0.12 -2.42
N SER A 224 -2.69 -0.49 -2.75
CA SER A 224 -3.84 0.43 -2.70
C SER A 224 -4.03 1.05 -1.31
N ARG A 225 -3.99 0.25 -0.24
CA ARG A 225 -3.99 0.77 1.14
C ARG A 225 -2.74 1.59 1.46
N SER A 226 -1.59 1.22 0.91
CA SER A 226 -0.31 1.91 1.14
C SER A 226 -0.29 3.32 0.53
N LEU A 227 -1.01 3.56 -0.57
CA LEU A 227 -1.18 4.89 -1.17
C LEU A 227 -2.43 5.63 -0.67
N TRP A 228 -3.58 4.96 -0.59
CA TRP A 228 -4.89 5.65 -0.59
C TRP A 228 -5.72 5.66 0.70
N LYS A 229 -5.38 4.89 1.74
CA LYS A 229 -6.14 4.84 3.02
C LYS A 229 -6.38 6.20 3.74
N HIS A 230 -5.68 7.26 3.35
CA HIS A 230 -5.83 8.63 3.90
C HIS A 230 -6.43 9.62 2.90
N THR A 231 -6.52 9.27 1.61
CA THR A 231 -7.09 10.10 0.54
C THR A 231 -8.44 9.58 0.03
N LEU A 232 -8.79 8.32 0.32
CA LEU A 232 -10.08 7.69 -0.02
C LEU A 232 -10.87 7.29 1.24
N PRO A 233 -12.22 7.36 1.20
CA PRO A 233 -13.06 6.92 2.32
C PRO A 233 -13.01 5.39 2.55
N SER A 234 -12.67 4.61 1.52
CA SER A 234 -12.33 3.19 1.65
C SER A 234 -11.45 2.72 0.50
N CYS A 235 -10.57 1.74 0.76
CA CYS A 235 -9.84 1.01 -0.29
C CYS A 235 -10.59 -0.29 -0.64
N ARG A 236 -11.85 -0.19 -1.06
CA ARG A 236 -12.59 -1.26 -1.76
C ARG A 236 -12.42 -1.05 -3.27
N LEU A 237 -12.45 -2.11 -4.07
CA LEU A 237 -12.15 -2.04 -5.51
C LEU A 237 -13.03 -1.02 -6.23
N GLY A 238 -14.35 -1.09 -6.10
CA GLY A 238 -15.28 -0.11 -6.69
C GLY A 238 -15.05 1.37 -6.30
N LYS A 239 -14.42 1.68 -5.15
CA LYS A 239 -14.08 3.07 -4.80
C LYS A 239 -12.68 3.48 -5.29
N VAL A 240 -11.77 2.52 -5.46
CA VAL A 240 -10.48 2.73 -6.13
C VAL A 240 -10.69 2.96 -7.63
N GLU A 241 -11.61 2.22 -8.24
CA GLU A 241 -12.06 2.40 -9.62
C GLU A 241 -12.51 3.82 -9.94
N GLU A 242 -13.53 4.30 -9.21
CA GLU A 242 -14.13 5.61 -9.41
C GLU A 242 -13.09 6.74 -9.26
N GLU A 243 -12.25 6.64 -8.22
CA GLU A 243 -11.40 7.75 -7.77
C GLU A 243 -9.96 7.69 -8.33
N ARG A 244 -9.49 6.54 -8.84
CA ARG A 244 -8.10 6.35 -9.29
C ARG A 244 -7.98 5.65 -10.65
N LEU A 245 -8.97 4.87 -11.09
CA LEU A 245 -9.03 4.36 -12.47
C LEU A 245 -9.91 5.22 -13.39
N GLY A 246 -10.79 6.05 -12.83
CA GLY A 246 -11.80 6.81 -13.59
C GLY A 246 -12.91 5.91 -14.17
N VAL A 247 -13.13 4.73 -13.59
CA VAL A 247 -14.18 3.79 -13.98
C VAL A 247 -15.45 4.13 -13.20
N ARG A 248 -16.55 4.42 -13.90
CA ARG A 248 -17.86 4.63 -13.29
C ARG A 248 -18.78 3.49 -13.69
N ARG A 249 -19.33 2.80 -12.69
CA ARG A 249 -20.32 1.74 -12.88
C ARG A 249 -21.71 2.38 -12.87
N GLU A 250 -22.41 2.39 -14.01
CA GLU A 250 -23.72 3.06 -14.12
C GLU A 250 -24.90 2.15 -13.75
N GLU A 251 -24.80 0.82 -13.94
CA GLU A 251 -25.90 -0.15 -13.70
C GLU A 251 -25.41 -1.46 -13.03
N ASP A 252 -24.36 -1.40 -12.22
CA ASP A 252 -23.73 -2.60 -11.63
C ASP A 252 -24.53 -3.21 -10.46
N VAL A 253 -24.56 -4.54 -10.41
CA VAL A 253 -25.13 -5.30 -9.29
C VAL A 253 -24.20 -5.16 -8.09
N PRO A 254 -24.68 -4.74 -6.90
CA PRO A 254 -23.86 -4.80 -5.71
C PRO A 254 -23.44 -6.25 -5.43
N GLY A 255 -22.15 -6.59 -5.45
CA GLY A 255 -21.65 -7.98 -5.28
C GLY A 255 -22.18 -8.71 -4.03
N SER A 256 -22.64 -7.99 -3.00
CA SER A 256 -23.40 -8.58 -1.89
C SER A 256 -24.72 -9.29 -2.27
N LEU A 257 -25.24 -9.05 -3.48
CA LEU A 257 -26.43 -9.70 -4.05
C LEU A 257 -26.10 -10.88 -4.97
N ALA A 258 -24.84 -11.03 -5.42
CA ALA A 258 -24.43 -12.13 -6.28
C ALA A 258 -24.78 -13.52 -5.70
N PRO A 259 -24.61 -13.81 -4.38
CA PRO A 259 -25.08 -15.07 -3.80
C PRO A 259 -26.59 -15.25 -3.91
N THR A 260 -27.37 -14.18 -3.71
CA THR A 260 -28.84 -14.21 -3.79
C THR A 260 -29.31 -14.50 -5.22
N LEU A 261 -28.69 -13.87 -6.22
CA LEU A 261 -28.99 -14.12 -7.63
C LEU A 261 -28.63 -15.55 -8.04
N TYR A 262 -27.52 -16.10 -7.53
CA TYR A 262 -27.18 -17.52 -7.73
C TYR A 262 -28.21 -18.47 -7.11
N PHE A 263 -28.66 -18.24 -5.87
CA PHE A 263 -29.73 -19.03 -5.28
C PHE A 263 -31.07 -18.88 -6.02
N GLN A 264 -31.36 -17.70 -6.58
CA GLN A 264 -32.53 -17.48 -7.43
C GLN A 264 -32.43 -18.28 -8.74
N TYR A 265 -31.27 -18.26 -9.42
CA TYR A 265 -30.99 -19.10 -10.58
C TYR A 265 -31.18 -20.60 -10.24
N LEU A 266 -30.67 -21.08 -9.11
CA LEU A 266 -30.84 -22.49 -8.72
C LEU A 266 -32.31 -22.91 -8.54
N ALA A 267 -33.18 -21.97 -8.14
CA ALA A 267 -34.60 -22.18 -7.94
C ALA A 267 -35.44 -22.02 -9.23
N GLN A 268 -35.09 -21.05 -10.08
CA GLN A 268 -35.88 -20.68 -11.28
C GLN A 268 -35.36 -21.34 -12.55
N ARG A 269 -34.08 -21.75 -12.57
CA ARG A 269 -33.33 -22.25 -13.75
C ARG A 269 -33.36 -21.29 -14.95
N ASP A 270 -33.37 -19.99 -14.66
CA ASP A 270 -33.30 -18.90 -15.63
C ASP A 270 -31.91 -18.24 -15.59
N PRO A 271 -31.05 -18.44 -16.61
CA PRO A 271 -29.73 -17.82 -16.67
C PRO A 271 -29.72 -16.29 -16.70
N SER A 272 -30.80 -15.63 -17.14
CA SER A 272 -30.86 -14.16 -17.27
C SER A 272 -30.70 -13.45 -15.92
N VAL A 273 -31.12 -14.10 -14.82
CA VAL A 273 -30.94 -13.63 -13.44
C VAL A 273 -29.45 -13.41 -13.08
N LEU A 274 -28.52 -14.07 -13.78
CA LEU A 274 -27.08 -13.98 -13.55
C LEU A 274 -26.38 -12.96 -14.44
N GLU A 275 -27.07 -12.29 -15.37
CA GLU A 275 -26.45 -11.34 -16.31
C GLU A 275 -25.60 -10.28 -15.59
N GLY A 276 -26.18 -9.64 -14.57
CA GLY A 276 -25.49 -8.64 -13.76
C GLY A 276 -24.34 -9.19 -12.92
N VAL A 277 -24.32 -10.49 -12.58
CA VAL A 277 -23.19 -11.13 -11.88
C VAL A 277 -22.02 -11.36 -12.83
N PHE A 278 -22.29 -11.82 -14.05
CA PHE A 278 -21.27 -11.89 -15.09
C PHE A 278 -20.69 -10.50 -15.40
N VAL A 279 -21.53 -9.46 -15.51
CA VAL A 279 -21.04 -8.08 -15.73
C VAL A 279 -20.21 -7.57 -14.54
N HIS A 280 -20.61 -7.84 -13.30
CA HIS A 280 -19.85 -7.45 -12.10
C HIS A 280 -18.43 -8.04 -12.11
N ASN A 281 -18.33 -9.36 -12.21
CA ASN A 281 -17.05 -10.06 -12.19
C ASN A 281 -16.18 -9.73 -13.43
N GLU A 282 -16.79 -9.46 -14.59
CA GLU A 282 -16.07 -8.96 -15.78
C GLU A 282 -15.42 -7.59 -15.51
N LEU A 283 -16.15 -6.67 -14.89
CA LEU A 283 -15.64 -5.34 -14.49
C LEU A 283 -14.55 -5.43 -13.42
N ASP A 284 -14.71 -6.27 -12.40
CA ASP A 284 -13.72 -6.47 -11.34
C ASP A 284 -12.40 -7.03 -11.93
N VAL A 285 -12.46 -8.03 -12.81
CA VAL A 285 -11.28 -8.58 -13.51
C VAL A 285 -10.62 -7.52 -14.43
N LEU A 286 -11.40 -6.75 -15.19
CA LEU A 286 -10.88 -5.61 -15.97
C LEU A 286 -10.17 -4.58 -15.07
N SER A 287 -10.70 -4.31 -13.88
CA SER A 287 -10.11 -3.39 -12.90
C SER A 287 -8.80 -3.90 -12.32
N LEU A 288 -8.61 -5.22 -12.18
CA LEU A 288 -7.31 -5.79 -11.82
C LEU A 288 -6.27 -5.50 -12.91
N ALA A 289 -6.63 -5.62 -14.20
CA ALA A 289 -5.75 -5.26 -15.31
C ALA A 289 -5.44 -3.75 -15.36
N GLY A 290 -6.44 -2.90 -15.13
CA GLY A 290 -6.26 -1.45 -14.99
C GLY A 290 -5.33 -1.06 -13.84
N LEU A 291 -5.45 -1.74 -12.68
CA LEU A 291 -4.53 -1.56 -11.55
C LEU A 291 -3.12 -2.05 -11.85
N ALA A 292 -2.96 -3.14 -12.60
CA ALA A 292 -1.64 -3.60 -13.03
C ALA A 292 -0.96 -2.56 -13.92
N VAL A 293 -1.66 -1.96 -14.90
CA VAL A 293 -1.13 -0.84 -15.70
C VAL A 293 -0.79 0.36 -14.80
N HIS A 294 -1.69 0.75 -13.88
CA HIS A 294 -1.45 1.85 -12.95
C HIS A 294 -0.15 1.64 -12.15
N PHE A 295 -0.02 0.53 -11.43
CA PHE A 295 1.15 0.26 -10.60
C PHE A 295 2.42 0.02 -11.42
N ALA A 296 2.34 -0.60 -12.60
CA ALA A 296 3.48 -0.76 -13.49
C ALA A 296 4.01 0.59 -14.00
N CYS A 297 3.14 1.49 -14.46
CA CYS A 297 3.53 2.85 -14.87
C CYS A 297 4.02 3.72 -13.69
N LEU A 298 3.48 3.51 -12.49
CA LEU A 298 3.92 4.15 -11.24
C LEU A 298 5.34 3.68 -10.84
N LEU A 299 5.70 2.43 -11.14
CA LEU A 299 7.02 1.85 -10.84
C LEU A 299 8.06 2.07 -11.94
N ASN A 300 7.64 2.20 -13.22
CA ASN A 300 8.52 2.49 -14.36
C ASN A 300 9.11 3.92 -14.36
N GLY A 301 8.81 4.73 -13.35
CA GLY A 301 9.31 6.10 -13.21
C GLY A 301 8.89 7.07 -14.33
N SER A 302 8.00 6.66 -15.25
CA SER A 302 7.61 7.45 -16.42
C SER A 302 6.62 8.58 -16.11
N HIS A 303 6.11 8.63 -14.88
CA HIS A 303 5.33 9.76 -14.39
C HIS A 303 6.27 10.92 -14.04
N ASP A 304 5.90 12.13 -14.43
CA ASP A 304 6.59 13.34 -13.99
C ASP A 304 6.23 13.65 -12.52
N TRP A 305 7.05 13.13 -11.62
CA TRP A 305 6.90 13.33 -10.16
C TRP A 305 7.12 14.78 -9.70
N SER A 306 7.57 15.69 -10.58
CA SER A 306 7.68 17.11 -10.23
C SER A 306 6.31 17.77 -10.00
N CYS A 307 5.24 17.17 -10.51
CA CYS A 307 3.86 17.63 -10.34
C CYS A 307 3.13 16.91 -9.19
N ALA A 308 3.63 17.07 -7.95
CA ALA A 308 2.98 16.50 -6.75
C ALA A 308 1.50 16.91 -6.56
N ARG A 309 1.10 18.06 -7.13
CA ARG A 309 -0.30 18.50 -7.26
C ARG A 309 -1.25 17.51 -7.93
N LEU A 310 -0.77 16.62 -8.82
CA LEU A 310 -1.62 15.68 -9.55
C LEU A 310 -2.16 14.55 -8.66
N PHE A 311 -1.44 14.20 -7.60
CA PHE A 311 -1.85 13.16 -6.64
C PHE A 311 -2.30 13.74 -5.28
N GLY A 312 -1.86 14.97 -4.98
CA GLY A 312 -2.07 15.62 -3.68
C GLY A 312 -0.97 15.27 -2.67
N LEU A 313 -0.68 16.22 -1.78
CA LEU A 313 0.51 16.20 -0.91
C LEU A 313 0.60 14.94 -0.01
N GLU A 314 -0.53 14.49 0.54
CA GLU A 314 -0.59 13.25 1.33
C GLU A 314 -0.32 12.01 0.46
N GLU A 315 -0.88 11.93 -0.75
CA GLU A 315 -0.66 10.77 -1.62
C GLU A 315 0.80 10.68 -2.08
N CYS A 316 1.42 11.81 -2.42
CA CYS A 316 2.86 11.88 -2.72
C CYS A 316 3.73 11.43 -1.54
N PHE A 317 3.41 11.86 -0.30
CA PHE A 317 4.14 11.42 0.88
C PHE A 317 4.05 9.89 1.06
N ARG A 318 2.84 9.34 0.88
CA ARG A 318 2.57 7.91 1.04
C ARG A 318 3.16 7.07 -0.09
N LEU A 319 3.22 7.60 -1.31
CA LEU A 319 3.97 7.04 -2.43
C LEU A 319 5.46 6.94 -2.10
N GLY A 320 6.08 8.02 -1.60
CA GLY A 320 7.47 8.01 -1.17
C GLY A 320 7.75 6.95 -0.09
N LEU A 321 6.88 6.83 0.92
CA LEU A 321 6.99 5.78 1.96
C LEU A 321 6.84 4.36 1.41
N TRP A 322 5.95 4.16 0.43
CA TRP A 322 5.73 2.85 -0.19
C TRP A 322 6.90 2.44 -1.10
N LEU A 323 7.42 3.37 -1.91
CA LEU A 323 8.62 3.18 -2.73
C LEU A 323 9.85 2.84 -1.87
N ASP A 324 10.05 3.55 -0.75
CA ASP A 324 11.09 3.25 0.25
C ASP A 324 10.94 1.81 0.79
N LYS A 325 9.72 1.42 1.17
CA LYS A 325 9.42 0.09 1.71
C LYS A 325 9.72 -1.04 0.72
N ILE A 326 9.45 -0.86 -0.58
CA ILE A 326 9.72 -1.87 -1.63
C ILE A 326 11.15 -1.77 -2.21
N GLY A 327 12.03 -0.99 -1.59
CA GLY A 327 13.45 -0.88 -1.99
C GLY A 327 13.72 0.06 -3.18
N ARG A 328 12.71 0.74 -3.73
CA ARG A 328 12.86 1.77 -4.79
C ARG A 328 13.33 3.11 -4.20
N SER A 329 14.46 3.09 -3.50
CA SER A 329 14.98 4.22 -2.71
C SER A 329 15.21 5.51 -3.51
N ASP A 330 15.69 5.41 -4.74
CA ASP A 330 16.00 6.58 -5.57
C ASP A 330 14.71 7.29 -6.05
N MET A 331 13.68 6.50 -6.39
CA MET A 331 12.34 7.01 -6.70
C MET A 331 11.68 7.62 -5.46
N ALA A 332 11.81 6.97 -4.30
CA ALA A 332 11.31 7.48 -3.03
C ALA A 332 11.95 8.84 -2.71
N ASP A 333 13.26 8.98 -2.87
CA ASP A 333 13.95 10.25 -2.69
C ASP A 333 13.50 11.32 -3.69
N THR A 334 13.29 10.95 -4.95
CA THR A 334 12.79 11.86 -5.99
C THR A 334 11.42 12.43 -5.62
N VAL A 335 10.46 11.57 -5.27
CA VAL A 335 9.10 11.97 -4.85
C VAL A 335 9.13 12.80 -3.57
N MET A 336 9.91 12.39 -2.57
CA MET A 336 10.01 13.11 -1.29
C MET A 336 10.66 14.49 -1.44
N ASN A 337 11.67 14.63 -2.31
CA ASN A 337 12.31 15.92 -2.58
C ASN A 337 11.36 16.88 -3.31
N ALA A 338 10.65 16.42 -4.35
CA ALA A 338 9.64 17.24 -5.03
C ALA A 338 8.53 17.71 -4.06
N LEU A 339 8.04 16.81 -3.21
CA LEU A 339 7.10 17.15 -2.14
C LEU A 339 7.68 18.17 -1.14
N SER A 340 8.94 18.01 -0.74
CA SER A 340 9.61 18.93 0.19
C SER A 340 9.76 20.32 -0.43
N GLU A 341 10.07 20.41 -1.72
CA GLU A 341 10.19 21.69 -2.44
C GLU A 341 8.82 22.38 -2.53
N GLU A 342 7.75 21.67 -2.87
CA GLU A 342 6.40 22.23 -2.90
C GLU A 342 5.94 22.71 -1.51
N LEU A 343 6.15 21.94 -0.45
CA LEU A 343 5.79 22.32 0.93
C LEU A 343 6.57 23.55 1.45
N LEU A 344 7.80 23.75 0.96
CA LEU A 344 8.60 24.93 1.30
C LEU A 344 8.24 26.16 0.45
N ALA A 345 7.85 25.96 -0.82
CA ALA A 345 7.52 27.03 -1.76
C ALA A 345 6.08 27.54 -1.66
N ALA A 346 5.11 26.69 -1.28
CA ALA A 346 3.70 27.06 -1.18
C ALA A 346 3.49 28.18 -0.16
N ALA A 347 3.08 29.38 -0.61
CA ALA A 347 2.95 30.57 0.23
C ALA A 347 2.00 30.34 1.41
N GLU A 348 0.79 29.84 1.10
CA GLU A 348 -0.18 29.32 2.05
C GLU A 348 -0.28 27.80 1.85
N LEU A 349 -0.20 27.06 2.96
CA LEU A 349 -0.53 25.63 3.01
C LEU A 349 -1.85 25.47 3.75
N ALA A 350 -2.62 24.42 3.44
CA ALA A 350 -3.85 24.16 4.16
C ALA A 350 -3.58 24.05 5.67
N SER A 351 -4.52 24.54 6.48
CA SER A 351 -4.40 24.58 7.94
C SER A 351 -4.03 23.22 8.56
N GLU A 352 -4.34 22.13 7.87
CA GLU A 352 -4.26 20.74 8.34
C GLU A 352 -3.29 19.86 7.54
N GLU A 353 -2.32 20.42 6.79
CA GLU A 353 -1.31 19.57 6.11
C GLU A 353 -0.66 18.57 7.08
N PRO A 354 -0.88 17.25 6.91
CA PRO A 354 -0.50 16.25 7.90
C PRO A 354 0.89 15.66 7.63
N CYS A 355 1.35 15.69 6.38
CA CYS A 355 2.60 15.07 5.92
C CYS A 355 3.87 15.85 6.31
N LEU A 356 3.77 17.14 6.70
CA LEU A 356 4.93 18.02 6.93
C LEU A 356 5.89 17.50 8.03
N LEU A 357 5.36 17.04 9.18
CA LEU A 357 6.18 16.47 10.26
C LEU A 357 6.66 15.04 9.93
N PRO A 358 5.79 14.11 9.45
CA PRO A 358 6.22 12.80 8.97
C PRO A 358 7.33 12.85 7.91
N LEU A 359 7.32 13.84 7.01
CA LEU A 359 8.38 14.06 6.01
C LEU A 359 9.70 14.53 6.67
N ALA A 360 9.64 15.45 7.64
CA ALA A 360 10.82 15.85 8.41
C ALA A 360 11.42 14.65 9.18
N GLN A 361 10.58 13.79 9.76
CA GLN A 361 11.01 12.54 10.40
C GLN A 361 11.62 11.54 9.42
N PHE A 362 11.09 11.44 8.19
CA PHE A 362 11.67 10.62 7.12
C PHE A 362 13.10 11.08 6.79
N TYR A 363 13.31 12.38 6.56
CA TYR A 363 14.65 12.93 6.31
C TYR A 363 15.60 12.78 7.50
N LYS A 364 15.11 12.99 8.74
CA LYS A 364 15.90 12.72 9.95
C LYS A 364 16.39 11.27 10.01
N ARG A 365 15.52 10.29 9.74
CA ARG A 365 15.88 8.86 9.73
C ARG A 365 16.93 8.52 8.66
N ARG A 366 16.87 9.19 7.49
CA ARG A 366 17.89 9.10 6.43
C ARG A 366 19.12 9.99 6.66
N GLY A 367 19.25 10.65 7.80
CA GLY A 367 20.39 11.52 8.13
C GLY A 367 20.46 12.84 7.36
N ARG A 368 19.42 13.21 6.61
CA ARG A 368 19.35 14.47 5.83
C ARG A 368 18.82 15.62 6.70
N TYR A 369 19.60 15.99 7.70
CA TYR A 369 19.18 16.94 8.73
C TYR A 369 18.82 18.33 8.19
N THR A 370 19.48 18.81 7.13
CA THR A 370 19.19 20.12 6.52
C THR A 370 17.74 20.21 6.01
N GLN A 371 17.28 19.21 5.25
CA GLN A 371 15.89 19.13 4.76
C GLN A 371 14.90 19.02 5.92
N ALA A 372 15.20 18.19 6.93
CA ALA A 372 14.36 18.06 8.13
C ALA A 372 14.23 19.40 8.88
N CYS A 373 15.34 20.15 9.04
CA CYS A 373 15.34 21.45 9.72
C CYS A 373 14.54 22.51 8.95
N SER A 374 14.61 22.53 7.62
CA SER A 374 13.77 23.42 6.80
C SER A 374 12.28 23.15 7.02
N LEU A 375 11.86 21.87 7.04
CA LEU A 375 10.46 21.48 7.24
C LEU A 375 9.97 21.75 8.67
N TRP A 376 10.79 21.47 9.70
CA TRP A 376 10.47 21.85 11.09
C TRP A 376 10.35 23.37 11.25
N SER A 377 11.24 24.15 10.64
CA SER A 377 11.17 25.62 10.65
C SER A 377 9.90 26.10 9.95
N ARG A 378 9.55 25.53 8.78
CA ARG A 378 8.32 25.82 8.05
C ARG A 378 7.07 25.51 8.89
N TYR A 379 7.06 24.40 9.63
CA TYR A 379 5.96 24.10 10.56
C TYR A 379 5.80 25.19 11.62
N ILE A 380 6.90 25.63 12.24
CA ILE A 380 6.88 26.68 13.27
C ILE A 380 6.33 27.99 12.67
N THR A 381 6.76 28.40 11.48
CA THR A 381 6.23 29.60 10.80
C THR A 381 4.72 29.53 10.54
N LEU A 382 4.17 28.36 10.22
CA LEU A 382 2.77 28.20 9.82
C LEU A 382 1.81 27.91 10.99
N LYS A 383 2.29 27.20 12.01
CA LYS A 383 1.46 26.62 13.07
C LYS A 383 1.94 27.01 14.47
N GLY A 384 3.08 27.67 14.63
CA GLY A 384 3.69 28.00 15.92
C GLY A 384 2.76 28.79 16.85
N ASP A 385 2.10 29.85 16.37
CA ASP A 385 1.20 30.66 17.21
C ASP A 385 -0.02 29.89 17.77
N ARG A 386 -0.30 28.69 17.24
CA ARG A 386 -1.40 27.84 17.72
C ARG A 386 -0.98 27.17 19.02
N ALA A 387 -1.78 27.33 20.07
CA ALA A 387 -1.56 26.63 21.35
C ALA A 387 -1.73 25.09 21.28
N THR A 388 -2.19 24.56 20.14
CA THR A 388 -2.22 23.11 19.82
C THR A 388 -1.10 22.68 18.87
N ALA A 389 -0.06 23.50 18.67
CA ALA A 389 1.11 23.14 17.89
C ALA A 389 1.84 21.92 18.49
N SER A 390 2.43 21.10 17.62
CA SER A 390 3.33 20.03 18.05
C SER A 390 4.61 20.64 18.66
N LEU A 391 5.09 20.05 19.75
CA LEU A 391 6.37 20.42 20.37
C LEU A 391 7.57 19.81 19.64
N GLU A 392 7.34 18.79 18.80
CA GLU A 392 8.39 18.04 18.09
C GLU A 392 9.37 18.95 17.31
N PRO A 393 8.94 19.91 16.47
CA PRO A 393 9.86 20.76 15.70
C PRO A 393 10.86 21.53 16.58
N TYR A 394 10.38 22.08 17.68
CA TYR A 394 11.18 22.84 18.64
C TYR A 394 12.18 21.92 19.36
N ILE A 395 11.74 20.73 19.78
CA ILE A 395 12.58 19.73 20.45
C ILE A 395 13.68 19.22 19.50
N GLU A 396 13.35 18.97 18.24
CA GLU A 396 14.27 18.47 17.22
C GLU A 396 15.26 19.54 16.75
N LEU A 397 14.81 20.76 16.46
CA LEU A 397 15.70 21.89 16.14
C LEU A 397 16.64 22.22 17.31
N SER A 398 16.13 22.16 18.55
CA SER A 398 16.97 22.29 19.75
C SER A 398 18.07 21.21 19.81
N MET A 399 17.75 19.95 19.48
CA MET A 399 18.76 18.87 19.39
C MET A 399 19.73 19.06 18.23
N TYR A 400 19.26 19.52 17.07
CA TYR A 400 20.11 19.78 15.91
C TYR A 400 21.15 20.88 16.23
N TYR A 401 20.70 22.02 16.73
CA TYR A 401 21.60 23.12 17.09
C TYR A 401 22.50 22.79 18.29
N GLU A 402 22.07 21.93 19.23
CA GLU A 402 22.95 21.42 20.30
C GLU A 402 24.03 20.46 19.76
N HIS A 403 23.65 19.43 18.99
CA HIS A 403 24.55 18.31 18.71
C HIS A 403 25.30 18.39 17.37
N LYS A 404 24.77 19.10 16.36
CA LYS A 404 25.38 19.24 15.04
C LYS A 404 26.10 20.57 14.88
N GLU A 405 25.36 21.66 14.99
CA GLU A 405 25.86 23.03 14.75
C GLU A 405 26.63 23.63 15.93
N LYS A 406 26.43 23.11 17.16
CA LYS A 406 26.98 23.67 18.41
C LYS A 406 26.56 25.13 18.66
N GLN A 407 25.44 25.57 18.10
CA GLN A 407 24.87 26.91 18.27
C GLN A 407 23.97 26.93 19.52
N TRP A 408 24.59 26.97 20.69
CA TRP A 408 23.93 26.76 21.98
C TRP A 408 22.79 27.74 22.28
N GLU A 409 22.91 28.99 21.83
CA GLU A 409 21.90 30.03 22.03
C GLU A 409 20.62 29.74 21.23
N ARG A 410 20.74 29.34 19.96
CA ARG A 410 19.60 28.88 19.14
C ARG A 410 18.98 27.62 19.71
N ALA A 411 19.81 26.66 20.13
CA ALA A 411 19.32 25.44 20.77
C ALA A 411 18.52 25.74 22.05
N LEU A 412 18.94 26.76 22.81
CA LEU A 412 18.29 27.24 24.02
C LEU A 412 16.98 27.98 23.73
N ALA A 413 16.93 28.81 22.69
CA ALA A 413 15.71 29.51 22.26
C ALA A 413 14.58 28.52 21.93
N TYR A 414 14.83 27.56 21.02
CA TYR A 414 13.83 26.53 20.68
C TYR A 414 13.41 25.69 21.90
N ALA A 415 14.32 25.40 22.84
CA ALA A 415 13.96 24.68 24.06
C ALA A 415 13.04 25.50 25.00
N GLN A 416 13.20 26.83 25.04
CA GLN A 416 12.33 27.73 25.80
C GLN A 416 10.97 27.90 25.12
N GLU A 417 10.93 28.09 23.80
CA GLU A 417 9.69 28.14 23.03
C GLU A 417 8.87 26.84 23.20
N ALA A 418 9.50 25.66 23.16
CA ALA A 418 8.83 24.39 23.45
C ALA A 418 8.16 24.36 24.84
N LEU A 419 8.82 24.92 25.85
CA LEU A 419 8.29 24.98 27.22
C LEU A 419 7.13 25.98 27.33
N ASP A 420 7.23 27.12 26.64
CA ASP A 420 6.14 28.11 26.58
C ASP A 420 4.90 27.55 25.85
N HIS A 421 5.08 26.79 24.78
CA HIS A 421 3.96 26.11 24.09
C HIS A 421 3.29 25.07 24.98
N LEU A 422 4.07 24.29 25.75
CA LEU A 422 3.53 23.35 26.75
C LEU A 422 2.70 24.09 27.82
N TRP A 423 3.21 25.21 28.37
CA TRP A 423 2.46 26.02 29.34
C TRP A 423 1.19 26.65 28.77
N ARG A 424 1.20 27.11 27.51
CA ARG A 424 -0.01 27.60 26.82
C ARG A 424 -1.04 26.48 26.64
N ARG A 425 -0.60 25.26 26.32
CA ARG A 425 -1.45 24.06 26.20
C ARG A 425 -2.14 23.74 27.53
N ASP A 426 -1.37 23.70 28.62
CA ASP A 426 -1.87 23.47 29.97
C ASP A 426 -2.91 24.52 30.41
N ALA A 427 -2.64 25.80 30.15
CA ALA A 427 -3.53 26.89 30.51
C ALA A 427 -4.91 26.76 29.81
N LEU A 428 -4.93 26.30 28.56
CA LEU A 428 -6.18 26.04 27.83
C LEU A 428 -6.94 24.82 28.38
N LYS A 429 -6.24 23.75 28.79
CA LYS A 429 -6.87 22.58 29.45
C LYS A 429 -7.59 23.01 30.74
N ARG A 430 -6.86 23.67 31.65
CA ARG A 430 -7.38 24.21 32.92
C ARG A 430 -8.53 25.20 32.76
N SER A 431 -8.57 25.92 31.63
CA SER A 431 -9.68 26.81 31.27
C SER A 431 -10.93 26.02 30.82
N ARG A 432 -10.76 24.98 30.00
CA ARG A 432 -11.84 24.07 29.57
C ARG A 432 -12.42 23.23 30.71
N GLU A 433 -11.60 22.83 31.67
CA GLU A 433 -11.99 22.03 32.86
C GLU A 433 -13.01 22.72 33.78
N ARG A 434 -13.20 24.04 33.66
CA ARG A 434 -14.22 24.78 34.42
C ARG A 434 -15.67 24.50 33.99
N LYS A 435 -15.89 23.66 32.96
CA LYS A 435 -17.21 23.13 32.58
C LYS A 435 -17.35 21.66 32.99
N PRO A 436 -18.45 21.23 33.65
CA PRO A 436 -18.58 19.87 34.14
C PRO A 436 -18.77 18.87 32.99
N ILE A 437 -17.81 17.97 32.79
CA ILE A 437 -17.86 16.87 31.81
C ILE A 437 -17.70 15.52 32.50
N ALA A 438 -18.53 14.56 32.10
CA ALA A 438 -18.76 13.28 32.76
C ALA A 438 -17.52 12.36 32.89
N GLN A 439 -17.64 11.38 33.80
CA GLN A 439 -16.56 10.58 34.41
C GLN A 439 -15.82 9.58 33.48
N SER A 440 -16.14 9.51 32.18
CA SER A 440 -15.71 8.40 31.30
C SER A 440 -14.24 8.41 30.84
N GLY A 441 -13.39 9.34 31.29
CA GLY A 441 -12.04 9.55 30.75
C GLY A 441 -10.88 9.50 31.77
N LYS A 442 -11.10 9.07 33.01
CA LYS A 442 -10.13 9.30 34.11
C LYS A 442 -8.75 8.64 33.88
N ARG A 443 -8.72 7.40 33.36
CA ARG A 443 -7.46 6.63 33.15
C ARG A 443 -6.57 7.15 32.03
N THR A 444 -7.12 7.71 30.95
CA THR A 444 -6.31 8.30 29.87
C THR A 444 -5.73 9.64 30.29
N ARG A 445 -6.52 10.46 31.01
CA ARG A 445 -6.07 11.75 31.59
C ARG A 445 -4.88 11.59 32.52
N GLU A 446 -4.95 10.66 33.48
CA GLU A 446 -3.83 10.37 34.40
C GLU A 446 -2.54 9.88 33.68
N LYS A 447 -2.64 9.39 32.43
CA LYS A 447 -1.49 9.04 31.60
C LYS A 447 -0.96 10.26 30.84
N GLU A 448 -1.84 11.02 30.21
CA GLU A 448 -1.50 12.25 29.48
C GLU A 448 -0.82 13.28 30.40
N GLU A 449 -1.38 13.54 31.59
CA GLU A 449 -0.80 14.46 32.58
C GLU A 449 0.63 14.05 33.00
N ARG A 450 0.88 12.74 33.19
CA ARG A 450 2.22 12.23 33.53
C ARG A 450 3.21 12.33 32.38
N GLU A 451 2.74 12.15 31.14
CA GLU A 451 3.57 12.31 29.94
C GLU A 451 3.94 13.80 29.76
N GLU A 452 3.02 14.73 29.99
CA GLU A 452 3.27 16.17 29.95
C GLU A 452 4.20 16.66 31.06
N ASP A 453 4.03 16.18 32.30
CA ASP A 453 4.95 16.47 33.41
C ASP A 453 6.38 15.95 33.10
N ALA A 454 6.49 14.77 32.49
CA ALA A 454 7.77 14.21 32.07
C ALA A 454 8.43 15.02 30.93
N GLU A 455 7.65 15.46 29.94
CA GLU A 455 8.09 16.39 28.89
C GLU A 455 8.58 17.72 29.49
N ALA A 456 7.81 18.33 30.41
CA ALA A 456 8.18 19.57 31.09
C ALA A 456 9.48 19.44 31.88
N VAL A 457 9.66 18.33 32.61
CA VAL A 457 10.91 18.05 33.35
C VAL A 457 12.09 17.83 32.40
N SER A 458 11.88 17.14 31.27
CA SER A 458 12.89 16.93 30.24
C SER A 458 13.35 18.24 29.59
N LEU A 459 12.40 19.10 29.22
CA LEU A 459 12.65 20.44 28.67
C LEU A 459 13.41 21.32 29.67
N ARG A 460 12.98 21.38 30.94
CA ARG A 460 13.68 22.15 31.99
C ARG A 460 15.14 21.71 32.18
N LYS A 461 15.39 20.40 32.26
CA LYS A 461 16.76 19.84 32.34
C LYS A 461 17.60 20.17 31.09
N ARG A 462 16.99 20.18 29.90
CA ARG A 462 17.66 20.60 28.66
C ARG A 462 18.01 22.09 28.66
N ILE A 463 17.06 22.96 29.02
CA ILE A 463 17.26 24.42 29.14
C ILE A 463 18.42 24.72 30.10
N GLU A 464 18.45 24.07 31.26
CA GLU A 464 19.53 24.25 32.23
C GLU A 464 20.90 23.81 31.66
N ARG A 465 20.96 22.63 31.03
CA ARG A 465 22.19 22.13 30.36
C ARG A 465 22.67 23.10 29.28
N LEU A 466 21.77 23.63 28.46
CA LEU A 466 22.08 24.55 27.37
C LEU A 466 22.54 25.92 27.90
N ARG A 467 21.94 26.45 28.98
CA ARG A 467 22.41 27.68 29.64
C ARG A 467 23.85 27.55 30.12
N ARG A 468 24.22 26.42 30.74
CA ARG A 468 25.61 26.16 31.18
C ARG A 468 26.57 26.13 29.99
N LYS A 469 26.20 25.44 28.89
CA LYS A 469 27.00 25.39 27.66
C LYS A 469 27.18 26.77 27.02
N ALA A 470 26.10 27.53 26.83
CA ALA A 470 26.14 28.88 26.28
C ALA A 470 27.07 29.79 27.10
N CYS A 471 26.92 29.82 28.43
CA CYS A 471 27.79 30.59 29.31
C CYS A 471 29.28 30.20 29.15
N SER A 472 29.58 28.90 29.12
CA SER A 472 30.96 28.40 28.98
C SER A 472 31.61 28.74 27.63
N SER A 473 30.83 28.77 26.54
CA SER A 473 31.32 29.21 25.24
C SER A 473 31.54 30.72 25.19
N THR A 474 30.63 31.53 25.75
CA THR A 474 30.81 33.00 25.79
C THR A 474 32.02 33.40 26.62
N SER A 475 32.30 32.71 27.74
CA SER A 475 33.52 32.94 28.51
C SER A 475 34.80 32.52 27.77
N ALA A 476 34.74 31.45 26.97
CA ALA A 476 35.90 31.02 26.17
C ALA A 476 36.20 32.03 25.04
N ILE A 477 35.18 32.49 24.31
CA ILE A 477 35.32 33.47 23.23
C ILE A 477 35.92 34.78 23.75
N ARG A 478 35.39 35.30 24.86
CA ARG A 478 35.93 36.52 25.51
C ARG A 478 37.37 36.37 25.99
N ALA A 479 37.78 35.17 26.41
CA ALA A 479 39.16 34.91 26.80
C ALA A 479 40.11 34.92 25.58
N THR A 480 39.68 34.42 24.42
CA THR A 480 40.46 34.52 23.17
C THR A 480 40.51 35.95 22.61
N GLU A 481 39.39 36.68 22.60
CA GLU A 481 39.35 38.08 22.13
C GLU A 481 40.19 39.02 23.03
N ALA A 482 40.28 38.74 24.33
CA ALA A 482 41.16 39.46 25.26
C ALA A 482 42.66 39.23 24.98
N ILE A 483 43.03 38.09 24.38
CA ILE A 483 44.43 37.77 24.02
C ILE A 483 44.82 38.42 22.69
N GLU A 484 43.89 38.59 21.76
CA GLU A 484 44.15 39.21 20.44
C GLU A 484 44.05 40.76 20.45
N SER A 485 43.69 41.38 21.58
CA SER A 485 43.42 42.82 21.67
C SER A 485 44.41 43.63 22.53
N GLU A 486 45.48 43.02 23.05
CA GLU A 486 46.56 43.79 23.70
C GLU A 486 47.47 44.48 22.66
N PRO A 487 47.65 45.82 22.75
CA PRO A 487 48.58 46.53 21.88
C PRO A 487 50.02 46.26 22.31
N SER A 488 50.85 45.78 21.39
CA SER A 488 52.28 45.61 21.62
C SER A 488 52.98 46.98 21.65
N ASP A 489 53.22 47.51 22.85
CA ASP A 489 54.18 48.61 23.05
C ASP A 489 55.35 48.16 23.94
N SER A 490 56.51 48.73 23.63
CA SER A 490 57.83 48.19 23.96
C SER A 490 58.34 48.58 25.36
N LEU A 491 59.32 47.82 25.89
CA LEU A 491 60.55 48.39 26.47
C LEU A 491 61.64 47.32 26.73
N LEU A 492 62.90 47.70 26.47
CA LEU A 492 64.11 46.87 26.60
C LEU A 492 64.66 46.84 28.05
N PRO A 493 65.61 45.95 28.34
CA PRO A 493 66.96 46.47 28.61
C PRO A 493 68.12 45.75 27.87
N LYS A 494 69.34 46.26 28.08
CA LYS A 494 70.49 46.20 27.16
C LYS A 494 71.56 45.13 27.49
N ASN A 495 72.16 44.58 26.43
CA ASN A 495 73.59 44.18 26.25
C ASN A 495 74.19 43.10 27.19
N SER A 496 75.12 42.23 26.75
CA SER A 496 76.23 42.49 25.81
C SER A 496 76.73 41.27 24.99
N SER A 497 77.15 41.53 23.74
CA SER A 497 78.27 40.94 22.94
C SER A 497 78.60 39.44 23.05
N ALA A 498 78.77 38.65 21.97
CA ALA A 498 78.96 38.94 20.53
C ALA A 498 78.49 37.71 19.66
N LYS A 499 78.91 37.39 18.41
CA LYS A 499 80.00 37.84 17.51
C LYS A 499 79.70 37.38 16.05
N LEU A 500 80.10 38.19 15.03
CA LEU A 500 80.33 37.84 13.60
C LEU A 500 79.18 37.18 12.79
N SER A 501 78.53 37.87 11.82
CA SER A 501 78.94 38.13 10.42
C SER A 501 78.57 37.00 9.43
N ALA A 502 78.11 37.22 8.18
CA ALA A 502 77.94 38.43 7.38
C ALA A 502 76.89 38.23 6.25
N ARG A 503 76.41 39.35 5.65
CA ARG A 503 76.14 39.62 4.20
C ARG A 503 75.44 38.54 3.32
N SER A 504 74.53 38.89 2.39
CA SER A 504 74.08 40.20 1.90
C SER A 504 72.84 40.08 0.99
N SER A 505 71.95 41.07 1.10
CA SER A 505 71.08 41.70 0.07
C SER A 505 70.80 41.01 -1.28
N GLY A 506 69.53 40.98 -1.67
CA GLY A 506 69.10 40.78 -3.05
C GLY A 506 67.58 40.87 -3.24
N GLN A 507 67.02 42.09 -3.29
CA GLN A 507 65.65 42.28 -3.82
C GLN A 507 65.64 41.98 -5.32
N VAL A 508 64.51 41.53 -5.86
CA VAL A 508 63.68 42.31 -6.82
C VAL A 508 62.44 41.51 -7.23
N SER A 509 61.33 42.25 -7.33
CA SER A 509 60.03 41.84 -7.84
C SER A 509 59.99 41.66 -9.36
N ALA A 510 59.19 40.71 -9.86
CA ALA A 510 58.29 40.94 -11.01
C ALA A 510 57.27 39.80 -11.17
N SER A 511 56.04 40.17 -11.55
CA SER A 511 55.05 39.22 -12.09
C SER A 511 55.33 38.91 -13.56
N VAL A 512 54.81 37.79 -14.08
CA VAL A 512 53.98 37.75 -15.31
C VAL A 512 53.42 36.34 -15.54
N LYS A 513 52.23 36.27 -16.14
CA LYS A 513 51.52 35.05 -16.57
C LYS A 513 52.24 34.34 -17.73
N VAL A 514 51.95 33.05 -17.97
CA VAL A 514 51.22 32.56 -19.18
C VAL A 514 51.03 31.03 -19.13
N GLN A 515 49.99 30.59 -19.87
CA GLN A 515 49.45 29.24 -20.05
C GLN A 515 50.46 28.16 -20.49
N GLY A 516 50.11 26.87 -20.34
CA GLY A 516 50.78 25.80 -21.10
C GLY A 516 50.40 24.35 -20.75
N ALA A 517 49.41 23.80 -21.43
CA ALA A 517 49.21 22.39 -21.86
C ALA A 517 49.60 21.17 -20.96
N ALA A 518 48.58 20.33 -20.72
CA ALA A 518 48.53 18.86 -20.76
C ALA A 518 49.82 17.99 -20.85
N SER A 519 49.88 16.88 -20.09
CA SER A 519 49.85 15.49 -20.63
C SER A 519 49.93 14.38 -19.55
N ALA A 520 49.56 13.16 -19.95
CA ALA A 520 50.07 11.85 -19.50
C ALA A 520 49.81 11.30 -18.06
N VAL A 521 48.75 10.50 -18.00
CA VAL A 521 48.64 9.16 -17.36
C VAL A 521 49.97 8.41 -17.15
N PRO A 522 50.09 7.63 -16.04
CA PRO A 522 50.48 6.22 -16.15
C PRO A 522 49.43 5.23 -15.59
N ARG A 523 49.31 4.05 -16.23
CA ARG A 523 48.54 2.88 -15.77
C ARG A 523 49.48 1.78 -15.24
N VAL A 524 48.90 0.67 -14.76
CA VAL A 524 49.47 -0.70 -14.62
C VAL A 524 50.23 -0.94 -13.28
N PRO A 525 50.18 -2.15 -12.65
CA PRO A 525 49.64 -3.44 -13.12
C PRO A 525 48.51 -4.10 -12.30
N GLN A 526 47.82 -5.02 -12.98
CA GLN A 526 47.05 -6.11 -12.37
C GLN A 526 47.98 -7.22 -11.85
N SER A 527 47.56 -7.96 -10.83
CA SER A 527 48.19 -9.22 -10.40
C SER A 527 47.21 -10.38 -10.53
N THR A 528 47.59 -11.38 -11.32
CA THR A 528 46.86 -12.66 -11.46
C THR A 528 47.45 -13.71 -10.55
N ARG A 529 46.62 -14.48 -9.83
CA ARG A 529 46.98 -15.84 -9.38
C ARG A 529 45.79 -16.79 -9.44
N LYS A 530 46.06 -18.02 -9.85
CA LYS A 530 45.08 -19.08 -10.18
C LYS A 530 45.45 -20.35 -9.42
N ARG A 531 44.46 -21.21 -9.13
CA ARG A 531 44.57 -22.57 -8.50
C ARG A 531 44.82 -22.53 -6.99
N LYS A 532 44.31 -23.47 -6.17
CA LYS A 532 44.02 -24.90 -6.44
C LYS A 532 42.80 -25.43 -5.65
N SER A 533 42.38 -26.64 -5.99
CA SER A 533 41.25 -27.45 -5.47
C SER A 533 41.38 -27.94 -4.02
N GLY A 534 40.23 -28.21 -3.37
CA GLY A 534 40.11 -29.02 -2.14
C GLY A 534 38.65 -29.46 -1.92
N LEU A 535 38.42 -30.71 -1.48
CA LEU A 535 37.07 -31.29 -1.27
C LEU A 535 36.55 -31.12 0.16
N SER A 536 35.22 -31.22 0.31
CA SER A 536 34.49 -31.89 1.40
C SER A 536 34.78 -31.49 2.86
N ALA A 537 33.78 -30.89 3.50
CA ALA A 537 33.25 -31.37 4.79
C ALA A 537 31.78 -30.92 4.95
N ALA A 538 31.00 -31.71 5.68
CA ALA A 538 29.61 -31.40 6.05
C ALA A 538 29.55 -30.69 7.42
N GLU A 539 28.31 -30.48 7.87
CA GLU A 539 27.85 -30.22 9.25
C GLU A 539 27.51 -28.79 9.67
N GLN A 540 26.19 -28.64 9.91
CA GLN A 540 25.57 -28.02 11.09
C GLN A 540 25.95 -26.57 11.46
N LEU A 541 24.96 -25.67 11.35
CA LEU A 541 24.21 -25.24 12.54
C LEU A 541 22.93 -24.47 12.17
N SER A 542 21.81 -24.91 12.76
CA SER A 542 20.53 -24.21 12.74
C SER A 542 20.42 -23.30 13.95
N MET A 543 20.01 -22.05 13.78
CA MET A 543 19.29 -21.26 14.80
C MET A 543 18.28 -20.33 14.12
N PRO A 544 17.03 -20.22 14.63
CA PRO A 544 15.99 -19.39 14.06
C PRO A 544 15.98 -17.95 14.60
N LEU A 545 15.35 -17.06 13.83
CA LEU A 545 14.72 -15.81 14.27
C LEU A 545 13.30 -15.75 13.70
#